data_AF-A0A4D5XE76-F1
#
_entry.id   AF-A0A4D5XE76-F1
#
_cell.length_a   1.000
_cell.length_b   1.000
_cell.length_c   1.000
_cell.angle_alpha   90.00
_cell.angle_beta   90.00
_cell.angle_gamma   90.00
#
_symmetry.space_group_name_H-M   'P 1'
#
loop_
_entity.id
_entity.type
_entity.pdbx_description
1 polymer ?
#
loop_
_entity_poly.entity_id
_entity_poly.type
_entity_poly.pdbx_seq_one_letter_code
_entity_poly.pdbx_strand_id
1 'polypeptide(L)'
;GMIPKMRQSHFVKKYSATFVQPDGRRSQPFYFFNRYDRDTIAQTWQVRRSEFDQLLLDNAREKGAEVREETSVNRLLMDGDRVIGVEATERKTGRTYEVRAPITLDCTGKEAFTANLLGWRMRDPYLSKLAVWTYYKGSKRGEGIDEGETAVCYVPEKG
;
A
#
# COMPACT_ATOMS: atom_id res chain seq x y z
N GLY A 1 11.77 -4.90 -13.82
CA GLY A 1 11.38 -4.72 -12.40
C GLY A 1 11.22 -3.24 -12.11
N MET A 2 10.66 -2.88 -10.95
CA MET A 2 10.27 -1.50 -10.65
C MET A 2 11.40 -0.59 -10.17
N ILE A 3 12.51 -1.15 -9.68
CA ILE A 3 13.59 -0.36 -9.06
C ILE A 3 14.15 0.74 -9.99
N PRO A 4 14.45 0.50 -11.28
CA PRO A 4 14.90 1.57 -12.17
C PRO A 4 13.88 2.71 -12.32
N LYS A 5 12.59 2.36 -12.50
CA LYS A 5 11.49 3.36 -12.60
C LYS A 5 11.37 4.17 -11.30
N MET A 6 11.46 3.52 -10.15
CA MET A 6 11.41 4.20 -8.84
C MET A 6 12.61 5.13 -8.61
N ARG A 7 13.81 4.73 -9.02
CA ARG A 7 15.02 5.57 -8.92
C ARG A 7 14.92 6.85 -9.77
N GLN A 8 14.16 6.81 -10.87
CA GLN A 8 13.93 7.94 -11.78
C GLN A 8 12.65 8.72 -11.46
N SER A 9 11.81 8.21 -10.55
CA SER A 9 10.56 8.87 -10.17
C SER A 9 10.83 10.15 -9.36
N HIS A 10 9.82 11.02 -9.30
CA HIS A 10 9.84 12.24 -8.48
C HIS A 10 9.55 11.96 -6.99
N PHE A 11 9.36 10.69 -6.58
CA PHE A 11 9.08 10.38 -5.19
C PHE A 11 10.30 10.66 -4.30
N VAL A 12 10.04 11.23 -3.13
CA VAL A 12 11.11 11.60 -2.19
C VAL A 12 11.73 10.34 -1.61
N LYS A 13 13.06 10.22 -1.70
CA LYS A 13 13.78 9.08 -1.12
C LYS A 13 13.78 9.16 0.40
N LYS A 14 13.54 8.02 1.06
CA LYS A 14 13.47 7.86 2.50
C LYS A 14 14.58 6.91 2.96
N TYR A 15 15.41 7.41 3.88
CA TYR A 15 16.53 6.65 4.44
C TYR A 15 16.41 6.40 5.95
N SER A 16 15.43 7.03 6.60
CA SER A 16 15.30 6.99 8.06
C SER A 16 13.86 7.21 8.53
N ALA A 17 13.69 7.03 9.83
CA ALA A 17 12.57 7.55 10.60
C ALA A 17 13.08 8.19 11.90
N THR A 18 12.33 9.16 12.44
CA THR A 18 12.56 9.71 13.79
C THR A 18 11.30 9.65 14.63
N PHE A 19 11.51 9.71 15.93
CA PHE A 19 10.44 9.78 16.91
C PHE A 19 10.61 11.04 17.75
N VAL A 20 9.52 11.81 17.89
CA VAL A 20 9.46 13.01 18.71
C VAL A 20 8.61 12.71 19.93
N GLN A 21 9.21 12.81 21.11
CA GLN A 21 8.54 12.59 22.39
C GLN A 21 7.53 13.71 22.69
N PRO A 22 6.58 13.50 23.63
CA PRO A 22 5.60 14.53 23.99
C PRO A 22 6.22 15.83 24.51
N ASP A 23 7.44 15.79 25.04
CA ASP A 23 8.23 16.96 25.47
C ASP A 23 8.94 17.68 24.30
N GLY A 24 8.72 17.24 23.06
CA GLY A 24 9.34 17.78 21.85
C GLY A 24 10.75 17.25 21.56
N ARG A 25 11.31 16.39 22.42
CA ARG A 25 12.64 15.83 22.20
C ARG A 25 12.62 14.83 21.04
N ARG A 26 13.43 15.09 20.02
CA ARG A 26 13.60 14.23 18.85
C ARG A 26 14.70 13.20 19.10
N SER A 27 14.46 11.96 18.67
CA SER A 27 15.49 10.92 18.63
C SER A 27 16.59 11.26 17.62
N GLN A 28 17.74 10.60 17.74
CA GLN A 28 18.63 10.49 16.57
C GLN A 28 17.88 9.77 15.44
N PRO A 29 18.15 10.10 14.15
CA PRO A 29 17.55 9.39 13.04
C PRO A 29 17.92 7.91 13.03
N PHE A 30 16.90 7.07 12.87
CA PHE A 30 17.11 5.63 12.65
C PHE A 30 17.38 5.40 11.17
N TYR A 31 18.64 5.58 10.77
CA TYR A 31 19.06 5.32 9.39
C TYR A 31 19.02 3.83 9.05
N PHE A 32 18.39 3.48 7.94
CA PHE A 32 18.27 2.09 7.49
C PHE A 32 19.64 1.47 7.17
N PHE A 33 20.59 2.30 6.71
CA PHE A 33 21.94 1.86 6.37
C PHE A 33 22.85 1.58 7.58
N ASN A 34 22.36 1.82 8.80
CA ASN A 34 23.06 1.35 10.01
C ASN A 34 22.93 -0.17 10.20
N ARG A 35 21.91 -0.79 9.57
CA ARG A 35 21.66 -2.23 9.65
C ARG A 35 21.84 -2.95 8.31
N TYR A 36 21.58 -2.25 7.21
CA TYR A 36 21.57 -2.82 5.88
C TYR A 36 22.57 -2.13 4.97
N ASP A 37 22.95 -2.80 3.89
CA ASP A 37 23.84 -2.24 2.90
C ASP A 37 23.22 -0.99 2.23
N ARG A 38 24.01 0.08 2.21
CA ARG A 38 23.59 1.42 1.79
C ARG A 38 23.22 1.48 0.31
N ASP A 39 23.94 0.73 -0.52
CA ASP A 39 23.89 0.86 -1.97
C ASP A 39 22.85 -0.09 -2.61
N THR A 40 22.38 -1.08 -1.85
CA THR A 40 21.40 -2.08 -2.32
C THR A 40 20.00 -1.83 -1.79
N ILE A 41 19.77 -1.95 -0.47
CA ILE A 41 18.43 -2.10 0.11
C ILE A 41 18.07 -1.08 1.20
N ALA A 42 19.03 -0.29 1.70
CA ALA A 42 18.81 0.63 2.81
C ALA A 42 18.09 1.95 2.43
N GLN A 43 17.13 1.89 1.50
CA GLN A 43 16.33 3.03 1.10
C GLN A 43 14.94 2.61 0.63
N THR A 44 13.99 3.54 0.74
CA THR A 44 12.66 3.43 0.13
C THR A 44 12.18 4.81 -0.32
N TRP A 45 10.89 4.98 -0.63
CA TRP A 45 10.30 6.22 -1.12
C TRP A 45 9.06 6.62 -0.32
N GLN A 46 8.88 7.93 -0.13
CA GLN A 46 7.59 8.51 0.23
C GLN A 46 6.78 8.65 -1.06
N VAL A 47 5.75 7.82 -1.21
CA VAL A 47 4.98 7.75 -2.45
C VAL A 47 3.58 8.33 -2.29
N ARG A 48 3.08 8.97 -3.36
CA ARG A 48 1.65 9.22 -3.50
C ARG A 48 1.00 7.96 -4.06
N ARG A 49 0.15 7.30 -3.27
CA ARG A 49 -0.43 5.99 -3.61
C ARG A 49 -1.16 5.97 -4.96
N SER A 50 -1.90 7.01 -5.31
CA SER A 50 -2.60 7.08 -6.60
C SER A 50 -1.65 6.96 -7.80
N GLU A 51 -0.48 7.59 -7.72
CA GLU A 51 0.52 7.58 -8.79
C GLU A 51 1.36 6.31 -8.76
N PHE A 52 1.74 5.86 -7.55
CA PHE A 52 2.53 4.65 -7.38
C PHE A 52 1.77 3.39 -7.77
N ASP A 53 0.51 3.27 -7.37
CA ASP A 53 -0.32 2.11 -7.70
C ASP A 53 -0.56 2.04 -9.22
N GLN A 54 -0.79 3.18 -9.87
CA GLN A 54 -0.89 3.26 -11.34
C GLN A 54 0.42 2.81 -12.00
N LEU A 55 1.56 3.30 -11.52
CA LEU A 55 2.87 2.91 -12.04
C LEU A 55 3.12 1.40 -11.93
N LEU A 56 2.69 0.76 -10.83
CA LEU A 56 2.76 -0.68 -10.65
C LEU A 56 1.83 -1.42 -11.63
N LEU A 57 0.60 -0.92 -11.80
CA LEU A 57 -0.41 -1.49 -12.67
C LEU A 57 0.02 -1.45 -14.14
N ASP A 58 0.57 -0.33 -14.59
CA ASP A 58 1.09 -0.16 -15.95
C ASP A 58 2.31 -1.04 -16.19
N ASN A 59 3.21 -1.16 -15.21
CA ASN A 59 4.30 -2.12 -15.31
C ASN A 59 3.79 -3.57 -15.41
N ALA A 60 2.69 -3.93 -14.72
CA ALA A 60 2.10 -5.26 -14.87
C ALA A 60 1.58 -5.48 -16.30
N ARG A 61 0.90 -4.48 -16.89
CA ARG A 61 0.46 -4.50 -18.30
C ARG A 61 1.62 -4.66 -19.26
N GLU A 62 2.68 -3.88 -19.10
CA GLU A 62 3.90 -3.97 -19.91
C GLU A 62 4.58 -5.34 -19.83
N LYS A 63 4.33 -6.09 -18.75
CA LYS A 63 4.81 -7.46 -18.55
C LYS A 63 3.84 -8.54 -19.00
N GLY A 64 2.73 -8.14 -19.63
CA GLY A 64 1.76 -9.05 -20.25
C GLY A 64 0.58 -9.41 -19.36
N ALA A 65 0.41 -8.78 -18.19
CA ALA A 65 -0.80 -8.95 -17.41
C ALA A 65 -1.98 -8.27 -18.11
N GLU A 66 -3.09 -8.99 -18.25
CA GLU A 66 -4.36 -8.36 -18.61
C GLU A 66 -4.91 -7.61 -17.40
N VAL A 67 -5.11 -6.30 -17.54
CA VAL A 67 -5.64 -5.47 -16.47
C VAL A 67 -6.94 -4.83 -16.93
N ARG A 68 -8.02 -5.11 -16.17
CA ARG A 68 -9.36 -4.55 -16.38
C ARG A 68 -9.70 -3.60 -15.25
N GLU A 69 -9.59 -2.31 -15.50
CA GLU A 69 -10.05 -1.28 -14.57
C GLU A 69 -11.58 -1.13 -14.62
N GLU A 70 -12.15 -0.39 -13.67
CA GLU A 70 -13.60 -0.15 -13.58
C GLU A 70 -14.44 -1.45 -13.60
N THR A 71 -13.86 -2.54 -13.12
CA THR A 71 -14.46 -3.88 -13.09
C THR A 71 -14.45 -4.39 -11.66
N SER A 72 -15.63 -4.68 -11.10
CA SER A 72 -15.77 -5.15 -9.72
C SER A 72 -16.06 -6.64 -9.69
N VAL A 73 -15.32 -7.39 -8.85
CA VAL A 73 -15.61 -8.79 -8.57
C VAL A 73 -16.72 -8.84 -7.52
N ASN A 74 -17.77 -9.60 -7.82
CA ASN A 74 -18.97 -9.64 -6.98
C ASN A 74 -19.21 -11.02 -6.36
N ARG A 75 -18.67 -12.08 -6.96
CA ARG A 75 -18.89 -13.47 -6.51
C ARG A 75 -17.72 -14.38 -6.92
N LEU A 76 -17.43 -15.38 -6.07
CA LEU A 76 -16.55 -16.50 -6.41
C LEU A 76 -17.31 -17.58 -7.17
N LEU A 77 -16.70 -18.12 -8.23
CA LEU A 77 -17.19 -19.32 -8.91
C LEU A 77 -16.60 -20.54 -8.21
N MET A 78 -17.46 -21.48 -7.85
CA MET A 78 -17.11 -22.68 -7.08
C MET A 78 -17.44 -23.95 -7.84
N ASP A 79 -16.59 -24.97 -7.73
CA ASP A 79 -16.86 -26.36 -8.07
C ASP A 79 -16.60 -27.20 -6.82
N GLY A 80 -17.67 -27.63 -6.14
CA GLY A 80 -17.57 -28.18 -4.79
C GLY A 80 -16.94 -27.18 -3.82
N ASP A 81 -15.80 -27.55 -3.23
CA ASP A 81 -15.00 -26.73 -2.31
C ASP A 81 -13.90 -25.91 -3.02
N ARG A 82 -13.75 -26.06 -4.34
CA ARG A 82 -12.70 -25.41 -5.13
C ARG A 82 -13.18 -24.12 -5.77
N VAL A 83 -12.40 -23.04 -5.60
CA VAL A 83 -12.57 -21.81 -6.38
C VAL A 83 -12.05 -22.04 -7.81
N ILE A 84 -12.88 -21.76 -8.80
CA ILE A 84 -12.59 -21.94 -10.24
C ILE A 84 -12.62 -20.64 -11.04
N GLY A 85 -12.81 -19.50 -10.36
CA GLY A 85 -12.89 -18.19 -10.99
C GLY A 85 -13.73 -17.19 -10.21
N VAL A 86 -14.15 -16.14 -10.90
CA VAL A 86 -14.95 -15.04 -10.36
C VAL A 86 -16.02 -14.59 -11.34
N GLU A 87 -17.13 -14.07 -10.82
CA GLU A 87 -18.06 -13.25 -11.58
C GLU A 87 -17.72 -11.78 -11.33
N ALA A 88 -17.65 -11.00 -12.41
CA ALA A 88 -17.32 -9.58 -12.38
C ALA A 88 -18.32 -8.74 -13.16
N THR A 89 -18.50 -7.49 -12.74
CA THR A 89 -19.36 -6.51 -13.41
C THR A 89 -18.54 -5.29 -13.82
N GLU A 90 -18.65 -4.92 -15.10
CA GLU A 90 -18.07 -3.69 -15.63
C GLU A 90 -18.94 -2.49 -15.23
N ARG A 91 -18.34 -1.51 -14.56
CA ARG A 91 -19.05 -0.36 -13.99
C ARG A 91 -19.69 0.52 -15.05
N LYS A 92 -19.04 0.67 -16.22
CA LYS A 92 -19.51 1.55 -17.30
C LYS A 92 -20.75 1.02 -18.00
N THR A 93 -20.83 -0.28 -18.22
CA THR A 93 -21.92 -0.91 -19.00
C THR A 93 -22.95 -1.62 -18.12
N GLY A 94 -22.59 -1.93 -16.87
CA GLY A 94 -23.37 -2.80 -15.99
C GLY A 94 -23.32 -4.27 -16.41
N ARG A 95 -22.52 -4.64 -17.42
CA ARG A 95 -22.42 -6.01 -17.91
C ARG A 95 -21.72 -6.90 -16.90
N THR A 96 -22.38 -8.00 -16.55
CA THR A 96 -21.82 -9.06 -15.70
C THR A 96 -21.30 -10.22 -16.56
N TYR A 97 -20.16 -10.80 -16.19
CA TYR A 97 -19.54 -11.92 -16.88
C TYR A 97 -18.65 -12.76 -15.95
N GLU A 98 -18.39 -14.00 -16.35
CA GLU A 98 -17.48 -14.92 -15.64
C GLU A 98 -16.04 -14.81 -16.14
N VAL A 99 -15.09 -14.95 -15.23
CA VAL A 99 -13.66 -15.14 -15.50
C VAL A 99 -13.20 -16.40 -14.79
N ARG A 100 -12.86 -17.45 -15.55
CA ARG A 100 -12.40 -18.73 -15.01
C ARG A 100 -10.88 -18.77 -14.93
N ALA A 101 -10.36 -19.30 -13.82
CA ALA A 101 -8.93 -19.45 -13.61
C ALA A 101 -8.63 -20.68 -12.73
N PRO A 102 -7.51 -21.38 -12.94
CA PRO A 102 -7.13 -22.52 -12.11
C PRO A 102 -6.73 -22.10 -10.68
N ILE A 103 -6.32 -20.84 -10.51
CA ILE A 103 -5.94 -20.22 -9.24
C ILE A 103 -6.54 -18.80 -9.23
N THR A 104 -7.15 -18.42 -8.12
CA THR A 104 -7.68 -17.07 -7.87
C THR A 104 -7.05 -16.52 -6.60
N LEU A 105 -6.52 -15.29 -6.67
CA LEU A 105 -5.90 -14.61 -5.54
C LEU A 105 -6.73 -13.39 -5.15
N ASP A 106 -7.16 -13.33 -3.89
CA ASP A 106 -7.86 -12.17 -3.35
C ASP A 106 -6.84 -11.11 -2.91
N CYS A 107 -6.75 -10.05 -3.72
CA CYS A 107 -5.91 -8.88 -3.46
C CYS A 107 -6.75 -7.62 -3.12
N THR A 108 -7.96 -7.78 -2.60
CA THR A 108 -8.91 -6.66 -2.31
C THR A 108 -8.52 -5.80 -1.09
N GLY A 109 -7.40 -6.10 -0.44
CA GLY A 109 -6.85 -5.29 0.64
C GLY A 109 -7.78 -5.25 1.87
N LYS A 110 -8.09 -4.04 2.36
CA LYS A 110 -8.90 -3.84 3.57
C LYS A 110 -10.31 -4.43 3.47
N GLU A 111 -10.87 -4.45 2.27
CA GLU A 111 -12.21 -4.98 2.03
C GLU A 111 -12.25 -6.48 2.33
N ALA A 112 -11.16 -7.22 2.03
CA ALA A 112 -11.01 -8.64 2.36
C ALA A 112 -12.21 -9.48 1.87
N PHE A 113 -12.54 -9.34 0.59
CA PHE A 113 -13.75 -9.86 -0.06
C PHE A 113 -14.04 -11.33 0.29
N THR A 114 -13.09 -12.22 0.02
CA THR A 114 -13.22 -13.67 0.23
C THR A 114 -13.33 -14.01 1.71
N ALA A 115 -12.52 -13.36 2.55
CA ALA A 115 -12.54 -13.59 3.98
C ALA A 115 -13.86 -13.16 4.63
N ASN A 116 -14.50 -12.09 4.14
CA ASN A 116 -15.85 -11.73 4.59
C ASN A 116 -16.88 -12.73 4.08
N LEU A 117 -16.82 -13.09 2.79
CA LEU A 117 -17.77 -14.01 2.15
C LEU A 117 -17.81 -15.37 2.85
N LEU A 118 -16.65 -15.87 3.28
CA LEU A 118 -16.50 -17.17 3.94
C LEU A 118 -16.53 -17.08 5.48
N GLY A 119 -16.72 -15.88 6.04
CA GLY A 119 -16.80 -15.68 7.50
C GLY A 119 -15.47 -15.90 8.24
N TRP A 120 -14.33 -15.80 7.55
CA TRP A 120 -12.99 -16.00 8.12
C TRP A 120 -12.41 -14.77 8.81
N ARG A 121 -13.01 -13.61 8.61
CA ARG A 121 -12.49 -12.35 9.16
C ARG A 121 -12.61 -12.32 10.68
N MET A 122 -11.46 -12.31 11.35
CA MET A 122 -11.35 -12.11 12.80
C MET A 122 -10.77 -10.73 13.10
N ARG A 123 -11.34 -10.03 14.08
CA ARG A 123 -10.78 -8.77 14.57
C ARG A 123 -9.66 -9.07 15.57
N ASP A 124 -8.57 -8.31 15.47
CA ASP A 124 -7.56 -8.28 16.51
C ASP A 124 -8.05 -7.36 17.66
N PRO A 125 -8.28 -7.90 18.88
CA PRO A 125 -8.81 -7.13 19.99
C PRO A 125 -7.86 -6.03 20.50
N TYR A 126 -6.56 -6.12 20.19
CA TYR A 126 -5.55 -5.15 20.63
C TYR A 126 -5.33 -4.00 19.63
N LEU A 127 -5.92 -4.10 18.43
CA LEU A 127 -5.74 -3.13 17.35
C LEU A 127 -7.00 -2.33 17.03
N SER A 128 -7.84 -2.07 18.05
CA SER A 128 -8.98 -1.17 17.93
C SER A 128 -8.54 0.30 17.94
N LYS A 129 -7.87 0.74 16.88
CA LYS A 129 -7.31 2.09 16.72
C LYS A 129 -8.02 2.86 15.60
N LEU A 130 -8.21 4.16 15.79
CA LEU A 130 -8.68 5.09 14.77
C LEU A 130 -7.49 5.91 14.24
N ALA A 131 -7.52 6.22 12.94
CA ALA A 131 -6.57 7.14 12.32
C ALA A 131 -7.32 8.31 11.69
N VAL A 132 -6.92 9.54 12.05
CA VAL A 132 -7.34 10.79 11.40
C VAL A 132 -6.12 11.35 10.68
N TRP A 133 -6.29 11.73 9.41
CA TRP A 133 -5.18 12.17 8.58
C TRP A 133 -5.62 13.23 7.57
N THR A 134 -4.67 14.08 7.16
CA THR A 134 -4.84 15.09 6.10
C THR A 134 -3.49 15.44 5.49
N TYR A 135 -3.50 16.23 4.42
CA TYR A 135 -2.29 16.76 3.79
C TYR A 135 -2.08 18.22 4.14
N TYR A 136 -0.81 18.60 4.36
CA TYR A 136 -0.39 19.98 4.59
C TYR A 136 0.54 20.45 3.46
N LYS A 137 0.47 21.74 3.11
CA LYS A 137 1.34 22.37 2.12
C LYS A 137 2.26 23.39 2.80
N GLY A 138 3.50 23.48 2.36
CA GLY A 138 4.48 24.44 2.89
C GLY A 138 5.15 24.01 4.19
N SER A 139 5.03 22.73 4.58
CA SER A 139 5.73 22.18 5.74
C SER A 139 7.25 22.18 5.52
N LYS A 140 8.00 22.49 6.58
CA LYS A 140 9.46 22.38 6.58
C LYS A 140 9.90 20.91 6.56
N ARG A 141 10.91 20.61 5.76
CA ARG A 141 11.55 19.29 5.69
C ARG A 141 12.95 19.34 6.30
N GLY A 142 13.51 18.19 6.63
CA GLY A 142 14.93 18.07 6.95
C GLY A 142 15.82 18.46 5.77
N GLU A 143 17.10 18.69 6.03
CA GLU A 143 18.07 19.02 5.00
C GLU A 143 18.73 17.75 4.43
N GLY A 144 19.18 17.81 3.18
CA GLY A 144 19.95 16.74 2.54
C GLY A 144 19.25 15.38 2.58
N ILE A 145 19.91 14.39 3.18
CA ILE A 145 19.41 13.00 3.23
C ILE A 145 18.15 12.84 4.11
N ASP A 146 17.88 13.80 5.00
CA ASP A 146 16.76 13.76 5.94
C ASP A 146 15.47 14.37 5.37
N GLU A 147 15.48 14.93 4.15
CA GLU A 147 14.32 15.56 3.51
C GLU A 147 13.09 14.63 3.42
N GLY A 148 13.35 13.34 3.22
CA GLY A 148 12.34 12.29 3.08
C GLY A 148 12.06 11.48 4.34
N GLU A 149 12.61 11.85 5.49
CA GLU A 149 12.41 11.14 6.73
C GLU A 149 10.93 11.10 7.15
N THR A 150 10.48 9.97 7.69
CA THR A 150 9.20 9.94 8.42
C THR A 150 9.43 10.31 9.88
N ALA A 151 8.87 11.45 10.31
CA ALA A 151 8.79 11.80 11.73
C ALA A 151 7.49 11.26 12.34
N VAL A 152 7.60 10.54 13.45
CA VAL A 152 6.48 10.08 14.27
C VAL A 152 6.45 10.90 15.55
N CYS A 153 5.48 11.79 15.67
CA CYS A 153 5.37 12.69 16.80
C CYS A 153 4.29 12.20 17.77
N TYR A 154 4.68 11.99 19.02
CA TYR A 154 3.74 11.73 20.10
C TYR A 154 3.24 13.05 20.66
N VAL A 155 1.92 13.20 20.73
CA VAL A 155 1.29 14.36 21.36
C VAL A 155 0.97 14.06 22.83
N PRO A 156 1.04 15.06 23.74
CA PRO A 156 0.51 14.93 25.09
C PRO A 156 -0.97 14.53 25.05
N GLU A 157 -1.45 13.89 26.12
CA GLU A 157 -2.89 13.61 26.31
C GLU A 157 -3.52 12.79 25.17
N LYS A 158 -2.88 11.66 24.80
CA LYS A 158 -3.36 10.66 23.81
C LYS A 158 -4.88 10.71 23.68
N GLY A 159 -5.37 11.08 22.49
CA GLY A 159 -6.79 10.92 22.15
C GLY A 159 -7.25 9.47 22.32
#